data_AF-A0A2G9UFN8-F1
#
_entry.id   AF-A0A2G9UFN8-F1
#
_cell.length_a   1.000
_cell.length_b   1.000
_cell.length_c   1.000
_cell.angle_alpha   90.00
_cell.angle_beta   90.00
_cell.angle_gamma   90.00
#
_symmetry.space_group_name_H-M   'P 1'
#
loop_
_entity.id
_entity.type
_entity.pdbx_description
1 polymer ?
#
loop_
_entity_poly.entity_id
_entity_poly.type
_entity_poly.pdbx_seq_one_letter_code
_entity_poly.pdbx_strand_id
1 'polypeptide(L)'
;MPRALFRVLLYIICRARNTSACRILAIDQRNDCFTNIIALAGAYIGHQWWKYADPIGAAIVSTLIIVTWLLTVKEQVPLLIGKSASPQLINRIINVAISHDERIKHLDTVYVYHFGANFLVELHVVMDREISLCEAHDVSEHLQLKLEQLSFVERAFVHCDYQFDGDEHV
;
A
#
# COMPACT_ATOMS: atom_id res chain seq x y z
N MET A 1 16.11 27.92 11.21
CA MET A 1 16.74 27.70 9.89
C MET A 1 17.14 26.25 9.59
N PRO A 2 17.82 25.45 10.46
CA PRO A 2 18.31 24.12 10.06
C PRO A 2 17.19 23.10 9.78
N ARG A 3 16.05 23.21 10.48
CA ARG A 3 14.90 22.31 10.31
C ARG A 3 14.20 22.47 8.94
N ALA A 4 14.02 23.70 8.45
CA ALA A 4 13.37 23.93 7.16
C ALA A 4 14.23 23.44 5.98
N LEU A 5 15.56 23.63 6.08
CA LEU A 5 16.52 23.18 5.08
C LEU A 5 16.56 21.64 5.00
N PHE A 6 16.54 20.97 6.16
CA PHE A 6 16.43 19.52 6.24
C PHE A 6 15.12 19.00 5.62
N ARG A 7 14.00 19.69 5.86
CA ARG A 7 12.69 19.33 5.29
C ARG A 7 12.67 19.47 3.76
N VAL A 8 13.22 20.55 3.21
CA VAL A 8 13.35 20.73 1.75
C VAL A 8 14.27 19.68 1.12
N LEU A 9 15.36 19.33 1.79
CA LEU A 9 16.30 18.31 1.31
C LEU A 9 15.65 16.92 1.32
N LEU A 10 14.89 16.57 2.36
CA LEU A 10 14.07 15.35 2.41
C LEU A 10 12.98 15.34 1.33
N TYR A 11 12.33 16.47 1.05
CA TYR A 11 11.35 16.57 -0.04
C TYR A 11 11.98 16.24 -1.39
N ILE A 12 13.17 16.76 -1.69
CA ILE A 12 13.89 16.49 -2.94
C ILE A 12 14.27 15.00 -3.04
N ILE A 13 14.80 14.41 -1.96
CA ILE A 13 15.17 12.99 -1.92
C ILE A 13 13.93 12.08 -2.09
N CYS A 14 12.85 12.39 -1.38
CA CYS A 14 11.62 11.60 -1.45
C CYS A 14 10.94 11.75 -2.81
N ARG A 15 10.97 12.93 -3.44
CA ARG A 15 10.46 13.12 -4.80
C ARG A 15 11.28 12.35 -5.84
N ALA A 16 12.59 12.19 -5.62
CA ALA A 16 13.45 11.39 -6.48
C ALA A 16 13.21 9.87 -6.34
N ARG A 17 12.56 9.43 -5.25
CA ARG A 17 12.16 8.03 -5.03
C ARG A 17 10.67 7.88 -5.35
N ASN A 18 10.34 7.26 -6.48
CA ASN A 18 8.96 7.16 -6.97
C ASN A 18 8.10 6.08 -6.26
N THR A 19 8.29 5.88 -4.96
CA THR A 19 7.51 4.94 -4.16
C THR A 19 6.31 5.64 -3.51
N SER A 20 5.25 4.88 -3.25
CA SER A 20 4.02 5.37 -2.62
C SER A 20 4.29 6.08 -1.31
N ALA A 21 5.12 5.48 -0.45
CA ALA A 21 5.51 6.03 0.85
C ALA A 21 6.31 7.33 0.72
N CYS A 22 7.30 7.39 -0.18
CA CYS A 22 8.09 8.61 -0.40
C CYS A 22 7.25 9.76 -0.96
N ARG A 23 6.26 9.48 -1.82
CA ARG A 23 5.34 10.50 -2.32
C ARG A 23 4.48 11.11 -1.20
N ILE A 24 3.96 10.28 -0.30
CA ILE A 24 3.17 10.75 0.85
C ILE A 24 4.03 11.61 1.76
N LEU A 25 5.25 11.15 2.09
CA LEU A 25 6.19 11.90 2.92
C LEU A 25 6.60 13.24 2.29
N ALA A 26 6.73 13.29 0.96
CA ALA A 26 7.01 14.54 0.26
C ALA A 26 5.84 15.54 0.34
N ILE A 27 4.59 15.06 0.22
CA ILE A 27 3.39 15.90 0.37
C ILE A 27 3.29 16.44 1.79
N ASP A 28 3.50 15.58 2.79
CA ASP A 28 3.49 15.94 4.21
C ASP A 28 4.51 17.06 4.48
N GLN A 29 5.76 16.84 4.08
CA GLN A 29 6.85 17.78 4.30
C GLN A 29 6.62 19.15 3.62
N ARG A 30 5.95 19.15 2.45
CA ARG A 30 5.54 20.38 1.77
C ARG A 30 4.47 21.12 2.56
N ASN A 31 3.42 20.41 2.99
CA ASN A 31 2.32 20.99 3.75
C ASN A 31 2.83 21.57 5.08
N ASP A 32 3.80 20.88 5.70
CA ASP A 32 4.49 21.31 6.91
C ASP A 32 5.30 22.59 6.73
N CYS A 33 5.94 22.80 5.58
CA CYS A 33 6.58 24.08 5.28
C CYS A 33 5.55 25.22 5.13
N PHE A 34 4.43 24.96 4.46
CA PHE A 34 3.37 25.96 4.26
C PHE A 34 2.71 26.38 5.58
N THR A 35 2.33 25.43 6.42
CA THR A 35 1.68 25.70 7.72
C THR A 35 2.60 26.49 8.64
N ASN A 36 3.90 26.16 8.69
CA ASN A 36 4.89 26.90 9.48
C ASN A 36 5.09 28.34 8.99
N ILE A 37 5.10 28.58 7.68
CA ILE A 37 5.21 29.93 7.12
C ILE A 37 3.99 30.77 7.49
N ILE A 38 2.78 30.20 7.36
CA ILE A 38 1.54 30.89 7.72
C ILE A 38 1.50 31.21 9.22
N ALA A 39 1.88 30.26 10.07
CA ALA A 39 1.93 30.45 11.51
C ALA A 39 2.93 31.58 11.90
N LEU A 40 4.12 31.58 11.31
CA LEU A 40 5.12 32.62 11.56
C LEU A 40 4.65 34.00 11.08
N ALA A 41 4.02 34.08 9.91
CA ALA A 41 3.46 35.32 9.39
C ALA A 41 2.32 35.85 10.29
N GLY A 42 1.42 34.97 10.75
CA GLY A 42 0.35 35.29 11.69
C GLY A 42 0.88 35.83 13.02
N ALA A 43 1.89 35.18 13.59
CA ALA A 43 2.53 35.62 14.83
C ALA A 43 3.23 36.98 14.68
N TYR A 44 3.94 37.21 13.56
CA TYR A 44 4.63 38.47 13.30
C TYR A 44 3.65 39.65 13.13
N ILE A 45 2.59 39.46 12.34
CA ILE A 45 1.52 40.46 12.17
C ILE A 45 0.77 40.68 13.48
N GLY A 46 0.54 39.58 14.23
CA GLY A 46 -0.07 39.56 15.55
C GLY A 46 0.63 40.45 16.57
N HIS A 47 1.96 40.37 16.57
CA HIS A 47 2.82 41.15 17.46
C HIS A 47 2.81 42.65 17.12
N GLN A 48 2.87 42.98 15.83
CA GLN A 48 3.20 44.33 15.39
C GLN A 48 1.98 45.21 15.06
N TRP A 49 0.87 44.62 14.57
CA TRP A 49 -0.27 45.38 14.03
C TRP A 49 -1.62 44.96 14.62
N TRP A 50 -1.88 43.65 14.79
CA TRP A 50 -3.21 43.17 15.17
C TRP A 50 -3.18 41.96 16.11
N LYS A 51 -3.44 42.18 17.40
CA LYS A 51 -3.41 41.14 18.47
C LYS A 51 -4.25 39.88 18.20
N TYR A 52 -5.30 39.94 17.39
CA TYR A 52 -6.14 38.76 17.06
C TYR A 52 -5.71 38.04 15.78
N ALA A 53 -4.73 38.56 15.03
CA ALA A 53 -4.24 37.91 13.80
C ALA A 53 -3.59 36.55 14.09
N ASP A 54 -2.88 36.43 15.22
CA ASP A 54 -2.25 35.17 15.65
C ASP A 54 -3.27 34.06 15.98
N PRO A 55 -4.28 34.26 16.86
CA PRO A 55 -5.28 33.22 17.13
C PRO A 55 -6.14 32.85 15.91
N ILE A 56 -6.44 33.80 15.01
CA ILE A 56 -7.16 33.51 13.75
C ILE A 56 -6.27 32.69 12.80
N GLY A 57 -5.01 33.09 12.64
CA GLY A 57 -4.03 32.35 11.83
C GLY A 57 -3.83 30.92 12.35
N ALA A 58 -3.72 30.76 13.68
CA ALA A 58 -3.63 29.46 14.32
C ALA A 58 -4.87 28.59 14.09
N ALA A 59 -6.08 29.16 14.16
CA ALA A 59 -7.32 28.43 13.87
C ALA A 59 -7.40 27.95 12.40
N ILE A 60 -6.98 28.78 11.44
CA ILE A 60 -6.91 28.41 10.02
C ILE A 60 -5.90 27.27 9.82
N VAL A 61 -4.69 27.40 10.35
CA VAL A 61 -3.65 26.37 10.23
C VAL A 61 -4.10 25.06 10.87
N SER A 62 -4.71 25.11 12.06
CA SER A 62 -5.24 23.93 12.73
C SER A 62 -6.30 23.21 11.88
N THR A 63 -7.23 23.97 11.29
CA THR A 63 -8.26 23.42 10.41
C THR A 63 -7.64 22.76 9.17
N LEU A 64 -6.65 23.41 8.54
CA LEU A 64 -5.93 22.86 7.39
C LEU A 64 -5.23 21.54 7.72
N ILE A 65 -4.56 21.46 8.89
CA ILE A 65 -3.90 20.24 9.36
C ILE A 65 -4.93 19.13 9.52
N ILE A 66 -6.05 19.39 10.20
CA ILE A 66 -7.11 18.40 10.42
C ILE A 66 -7.66 17.87 9.09
N VAL A 67 -8.04 18.76 8.16
CA VAL A 67 -8.59 18.35 6.85
C VAL A 67 -7.58 17.52 6.07
N THR A 68 -6.31 17.94 6.04
CA THR A 68 -5.25 17.22 5.33
C THR A 68 -5.03 15.83 5.93
N TRP A 69 -5.00 15.72 7.26
CA TRP A 69 -4.88 14.45 7.95
C TRP A 69 -6.06 13.52 7.67
N LEU A 70 -7.29 14.02 7.70
CA LEU A 70 -8.48 13.22 7.40
C LEU A 70 -8.46 12.65 5.98
N LEU A 71 -8.02 13.44 5.00
CA LEU A 71 -7.86 12.98 3.62
C LEU A 71 -6.77 11.89 3.52
N THR A 72 -5.61 12.10 4.14
CA THR A 72 -4.52 11.12 4.16
C THR A 72 -4.96 9.80 4.82
N VAL A 73 -5.63 9.88 5.97
CA VAL A 73 -6.15 8.71 6.68
C VAL A 73 -7.12 7.92 5.80
N LYS A 74 -8.05 8.61 5.13
CA LYS A 74 -9.01 7.97 4.21
C LYS A 74 -8.32 7.20 3.07
N GLU A 75 -7.19 7.69 2.58
CA GLU A 75 -6.44 7.02 1.51
C GLU A 75 -5.56 5.87 2.02
N GLN A 76 -4.94 6.01 3.19
CA GLN A 76 -3.96 5.05 3.71
C GLN A 76 -4.59 3.90 4.51
N VAL A 77 -5.67 4.15 5.25
CA VAL A 77 -6.33 3.12 6.07
C VAL A 77 -6.77 1.91 5.24
N PRO A 78 -7.40 2.04 4.06
CA PRO A 78 -7.73 0.88 3.22
C PRO A 78 -6.51 0.05 2.82
N LEU A 79 -5.35 0.68 2.59
CA LEU A 79 -4.13 -0.04 2.25
C LEU A 79 -3.62 -0.88 3.43
N LEU A 80 -3.81 -0.41 4.66
CA LEU A 80 -3.43 -1.13 5.88
C LEU A 80 -4.39 -2.27 6.22
N ILE A 81 -5.67 -2.14 5.86
CA ILE A 81 -6.71 -3.17 6.09
C ILE A 81 -6.63 -4.29 5.04
N GLY A 82 -5.75 -4.19 4.04
CA GLY A 82 -5.64 -5.20 2.99
C GLY A 82 -6.64 -4.97 1.86
N LYS A 83 -6.72 -3.74 1.35
CA LYS A 83 -7.49 -3.45 0.12
C LYS A 83 -7.08 -4.42 -1.00
N SER A 84 -8.06 -4.98 -1.69
CA SER A 84 -7.84 -5.83 -2.85
C SER A 84 -7.08 -5.10 -3.97
N ALA A 85 -6.21 -5.83 -4.66
CA ALA A 85 -5.46 -5.34 -5.79
C ALA A 85 -6.36 -5.00 -6.98
N SER A 86 -5.81 -4.29 -7.97
CA SER A 86 -6.57 -3.99 -9.18
C SER A 86 -6.84 -5.27 -9.98
N PRO A 87 -7.98 -5.37 -10.70
CA PRO A 87 -8.32 -6.55 -11.50
C PRO A 87 -7.23 -6.96 -12.50
N GLN A 88 -6.44 -5.99 -12.99
CA GLN A 88 -5.33 -6.25 -13.91
C GLN A 88 -4.19 -7.04 -13.23
N LEU A 89 -3.88 -6.74 -11.97
CA LEU A 89 -2.88 -7.48 -11.21
C LEU A 89 -3.37 -8.88 -10.86
N ILE A 90 -4.64 -9.00 -10.44
CA ILE A 90 -5.28 -10.28 -10.15
C ILE A 90 -5.24 -11.19 -11.39
N ASN A 91 -5.66 -10.67 -12.56
CA ASN A 91 -5.60 -11.42 -13.82
C ASN A 91 -4.17 -11.84 -14.21
N ARG A 92 -3.16 -11.02 -13.88
CA ARG A 92 -1.76 -11.39 -14.12
C ARG A 92 -1.34 -12.57 -13.26
N ILE A 93 -1.73 -12.61 -11.98
CA ILE A 93 -1.48 -13.75 -11.08
C ILE A 93 -2.19 -15.00 -11.59
N ILE A 94 -3.47 -14.88 -11.95
CA ILE A 94 -4.28 -15.97 -12.52
C ILE A 94 -3.60 -16.57 -13.76
N ASN A 95 -3.15 -15.71 -14.69
CA ASN A 95 -2.49 -16.17 -15.90
C ASN A 95 -1.18 -16.93 -15.60
N VAL A 96 -0.41 -16.47 -14.60
CA VAL A 96 0.84 -17.15 -14.19
C VAL A 96 0.55 -18.50 -13.57
N ALA A 97 -0.53 -18.61 -12.78
CA ALA A 97 -0.94 -19.84 -12.11
C ALA A 97 -1.49 -20.88 -13.10
N ILE A 98 -2.40 -20.50 -13.99
CA ILE A 98 -2.99 -21.42 -15.00
C ILE A 98 -1.93 -21.91 -15.99
N SER A 99 -0.94 -21.08 -16.34
CA SER A 99 0.14 -21.46 -17.27
C SER A 99 1.33 -22.15 -16.59
N HIS A 100 1.24 -22.44 -15.30
CA HIS A 100 2.37 -23.01 -14.55
C HIS A 100 2.58 -24.49 -14.82
N ASP A 101 1.52 -25.29 -14.68
CA ASP A 101 1.59 -26.75 -14.80
C ASP A 101 0.22 -27.32 -15.20
N GLU A 102 0.19 -28.35 -16.04
CA GLU A 102 -1.04 -29.01 -16.52
C GLU A 102 -1.77 -29.78 -15.39
N ARG A 103 -1.07 -30.11 -14.30
CA ARG A 103 -1.63 -30.78 -13.12
C ARG A 103 -2.59 -29.89 -12.33
N ILE A 104 -2.47 -28.57 -12.49
CA ILE A 104 -3.41 -27.60 -11.92
C ILE A 104 -4.66 -27.60 -12.80
N LYS A 105 -5.74 -28.23 -12.32
CA LYS A 105 -6.99 -28.34 -13.09
C LYS A 105 -7.79 -27.05 -13.00
N HIS A 106 -7.88 -26.48 -11.80
CA HIS A 106 -8.68 -25.29 -11.54
C HIS A 106 -8.03 -24.39 -10.49
N LEU A 107 -8.43 -23.12 -10.48
CA LEU A 107 -8.18 -22.20 -9.39
C LEU A 107 -9.52 -22.01 -8.67
N ASP A 108 -9.54 -22.29 -7.36
CA ASP A 108 -10.76 -22.08 -6.55
C ASP A 108 -10.83 -20.62 -6.11
N THR A 109 -9.80 -20.20 -5.37
CA THR A 109 -9.76 -18.89 -4.70
C THR A 109 -8.48 -18.13 -5.05
N VAL A 110 -8.64 -16.84 -5.34
CA VAL A 110 -7.53 -15.93 -5.67
C VAL A 110 -7.70 -14.63 -4.92
N TYR A 111 -7.00 -14.49 -3.79
CA TYR A 111 -6.93 -13.24 -3.06
C TYR A 111 -5.59 -12.55 -3.30
N VAL A 112 -5.67 -11.30 -3.74
CA VAL A 112 -4.50 -10.42 -3.86
C VAL A 112 -4.83 -9.13 -3.16
N TYR A 113 -4.13 -8.84 -2.07
CA TYR A 113 -4.39 -7.66 -1.25
C TYR A 113 -3.10 -6.94 -0.88
N HIS A 114 -3.25 -5.65 -0.62
CA HIS A 114 -2.13 -4.77 -0.30
C HIS A 114 -1.45 -5.16 1.01
N PHE A 115 -0.11 -5.17 0.99
CA PHE A 115 0.75 -5.27 2.16
C PHE A 115 1.86 -4.22 2.04
N GLY A 116 1.63 -3.07 2.68
CA GLY A 116 2.50 -1.91 2.53
C GLY A 116 2.56 -1.41 1.08
N ALA A 117 3.74 -1.46 0.45
CA ALA A 117 3.93 -1.06 -0.94
C ALA A 117 3.72 -2.19 -1.96
N ASN A 118 3.72 -3.44 -1.49
CA ASN A 118 3.63 -4.66 -2.30
C ASN A 118 2.29 -5.37 -2.02
N PHE A 119 2.16 -6.60 -2.50
CA PHE A 119 0.95 -7.42 -2.37
C PHE A 119 1.27 -8.76 -1.71
N LEU A 120 0.31 -9.23 -0.91
CA LEU A 120 0.20 -10.63 -0.50
C LEU A 120 -0.74 -11.33 -1.47
N VAL A 121 -0.37 -12.55 -1.87
CA VAL A 121 -1.15 -13.40 -2.76
C VAL A 121 -1.52 -14.67 -2.01
N GLU A 122 -2.81 -14.98 -1.92
CA GLU A 122 -3.32 -16.27 -1.46
C GLU A 122 -4.03 -16.93 -2.63
N LEU A 123 -3.61 -18.15 -2.95
CA LEU A 123 -4.05 -18.88 -4.13
C LEU A 123 -4.40 -20.32 -3.73
N HIS A 124 -5.60 -20.75 -4.08
CA HIS A 124 -6.04 -22.14 -3.92
C HIS A 124 -6.07 -22.80 -5.29
N VAL A 125 -5.27 -23.84 -5.46
CA VAL A 125 -5.17 -24.63 -6.70
C VAL A 125 -5.81 -25.99 -6.47
N VAL A 126 -6.61 -26.45 -7.44
CA VAL A 126 -7.24 -27.77 -7.40
C VAL A 126 -6.46 -28.73 -8.29
N MET A 127 -5.95 -29.81 -7.70
CA MET A 127 -5.25 -30.90 -8.39
C MET A 127 -6.03 -32.22 -8.30
N ASP A 128 -5.56 -33.25 -9.03
CA ASP A 128 -6.18 -34.57 -8.95
C ASP A 128 -6.01 -35.20 -7.56
N ARG A 129 -7.02 -35.89 -7.04
CA ARG A 129 -6.94 -36.62 -5.77
C ARG A 129 -5.94 -37.78 -5.84
N GLU A 130 -5.71 -38.34 -7.02
CA GLU A 130 -4.78 -39.45 -7.23
C GLU A 130 -3.30 -39.02 -7.31
N ILE A 131 -3.03 -37.71 -7.36
CA ILE A 131 -1.65 -37.20 -7.37
C ILE A 131 -0.94 -37.54 -6.05
N SER A 132 0.33 -37.86 -6.12
CA SER A 132 1.11 -38.04 -4.89
C SER A 132 1.29 -36.70 -4.16
N LEU A 133 1.30 -36.74 -2.82
CA LEU A 133 1.50 -35.54 -2.00
C LEU A 133 2.81 -34.83 -2.35
N CYS A 134 3.88 -35.58 -2.63
CA CYS A 134 5.16 -35.00 -3.04
C CYS A 134 5.02 -34.20 -4.34
N GLU A 135 4.34 -34.75 -5.34
CA GLU A 135 4.13 -34.05 -6.61
C GLU A 135 3.24 -32.82 -6.46
N ALA A 136 2.17 -32.90 -5.67
CA ALA A 136 1.33 -31.73 -5.37
C ALA A 136 2.12 -30.64 -4.64
N HIS A 137 2.95 -31.03 -3.68
CA HIS A 137 3.82 -30.11 -2.94
C HIS A 137 4.83 -29.43 -3.87
N ASP A 138 5.56 -30.20 -4.68
CA ASP A 138 6.59 -29.67 -5.59
C ASP A 138 6.00 -28.69 -6.61
N VAL A 139 4.82 -29.00 -7.18
CA VAL A 139 4.13 -28.09 -8.12
C VAL A 139 3.70 -26.81 -7.42
N SER A 140 3.14 -26.91 -6.21
CA SER A 140 2.65 -25.77 -5.43
C SER A 140 3.78 -24.88 -4.92
N GLU A 141 4.88 -25.47 -4.44
CA GLU A 141 6.07 -24.75 -3.99
C GLU A 141 6.74 -24.01 -5.15
N HIS A 142 6.88 -24.67 -6.31
CA HIS A 142 7.39 -24.00 -7.51
C HIS A 142 6.49 -22.86 -7.97
N LEU A 143 5.17 -23.01 -7.88
CA LEU A 143 4.24 -21.94 -8.19
C LEU A 143 4.40 -20.76 -7.23
N GLN A 144 4.52 -21.04 -5.92
CA GLN A 144 4.77 -20.02 -4.92
C GLN A 144 6.04 -19.23 -5.25
N LEU A 145 7.16 -19.91 -5.47
CA LEU A 145 8.44 -19.27 -5.81
C LEU A 145 8.34 -18.42 -7.09
N LYS A 146 7.61 -18.90 -8.10
CA LYS A 146 7.39 -18.17 -9.36
C LYS A 146 6.56 -16.90 -9.14
N LEU A 147 5.56 -16.94 -8.26
CA LEU A 147 4.76 -15.77 -7.91
C LEU A 147 5.58 -14.76 -7.10
N GLU A 148 6.42 -15.22 -6.16
CA GLU A 148 7.31 -14.37 -5.35
C GLU A 148 8.43 -13.70 -6.16
N GLN A 149 8.75 -14.20 -7.35
CA GLN A 149 9.66 -13.53 -8.29
C GLN A 149 9.06 -12.29 -8.95
N LEU A 150 7.75 -12.09 -8.87
CA LEU A 150 7.11 -10.88 -9.39
C LEU A 150 7.45 -9.71 -8.48
N SER A 151 8.00 -8.64 -9.04
CA SER A 151 8.52 -7.49 -8.27
C SER A 151 7.52 -6.75 -7.37
N PHE A 152 6.22 -7.02 -7.52
CA PHE A 152 5.14 -6.44 -6.73
C PHE A 152 4.56 -7.41 -5.69
N VAL A 153 4.97 -8.68 -5.68
CA VAL A 153 4.53 -9.70 -4.73
C VAL A 153 5.57 -9.78 -3.60
N GLU A 154 5.14 -9.54 -2.37
CA GLU A 154 6.00 -9.69 -1.18
C GLU A 154 6.10 -11.16 -0.76
N ARG A 155 4.96 -11.84 -0.78
CA ARG A 155 4.82 -13.25 -0.39
C ARG A 155 3.61 -13.86 -1.10
N ALA A 156 3.72 -15.13 -1.46
CA ALA A 156 2.60 -15.92 -1.96
C ALA A 156 2.32 -17.11 -1.02
N PHE A 157 1.05 -17.44 -0.84
CA PHE A 157 0.59 -18.63 -0.15
C PHE A 157 -0.22 -19.45 -1.15
N VAL A 158 0.27 -20.64 -1.47
CA VAL A 158 -0.40 -21.56 -2.40
C VAL A 158 -0.92 -22.73 -1.60
N HIS A 159 -2.24 -22.84 -1.51
CA HIS A 159 -2.94 -23.98 -0.94
C HIS A 159 -3.32 -24.96 -2.07
N CYS A 160 -3.18 -26.25 -1.82
CA CYS A 160 -3.47 -27.29 -2.79
C CYS A 160 -4.64 -28.15 -2.30
N ASP A 161 -5.75 -28.05 -3.03
CA ASP A 161 -7.00 -28.73 -2.76
C ASP A 161 -7.24 -29.86 -3.77
N TYR A 162 -8.01 -30.88 -3.40
CA TYR A 162 -8.39 -31.97 -4.30
C TYR A 162 -9.84 -31.85 -4.79
N GLN A 163 -10.60 -30.89 -4.27
CA GLN A 163 -11.96 -30.56 -4.68
C GLN A 163 -12.18 -29.05 -4.52
N PHE A 164 -13.26 -28.53 -5.08
CA PHE A 164 -13.69 -27.17 -4.79
C PHE A 164 -14.29 -27.15 -3.39
N ASP A 165 -13.65 -26.45 -2.47
CA ASP A 165 -14.14 -26.32 -1.10
C ASP A 165 -15.01 -25.07 -0.95
N GLY A 166 -14.94 -24.15 -1.91
CA GLY A 166 -15.53 -22.82 -1.76
C GLY A 166 -14.89 -22.10 -0.56
N ASP A 167 -15.31 -20.87 -0.30
CA ASP A 167 -14.73 -20.05 0.76
C ASP A 167 -14.99 -20.65 2.18
N GLU A 168 -14.21 -21.64 2.64
CA GLU A 168 -14.24 -22.17 4.01
C GLU A 168 -13.76 -21.14 5.07
N HIS A 169 -13.28 -19.97 4.63
CA HIS A 169 -12.65 -18.95 5.49
C HIS A 169 -13.36 -17.58 5.49
N VAL A 170 -14.62 -17.51 5.03
CA VAL A 170 -15.46 -16.29 5.12
C VAL A 170 -16.51 -16.41 6.22
#